data_AF-A0A5P8YXP0-F1
#
_entry.id   AF-A0A5P8YXP0-F1
#
_cell.length_a   1.000
_cell.length_b   1.000
_cell.length_c   1.000
_cell.angle_alpha   90.00
_cell.angle_beta   90.00
_cell.angle_gamma   90.00
#
_symmetry.space_group_name_H-M   'P 1'
#
loop_
_entity.id
_entity.type
_entity.pdbx_description
1 polymer ?
#
loop_
_entity_poly.entity_id
_entity_poly.type
_entity_poly.pdbx_seq_one_letter_code
_entity_poly.pdbx_strand_id
1 'polypeptide(L)'
;MAKTDRNSAGTDPLEAYFSAARDQPIEAEPDFLARIAADAEAAALARPARRPKPGLLRQLGEAIGGWPALTGLVTAGLAGLWIGFETPDGLAAPIEVFWTGAETEAGATLFGSDYDTLLGES
;
A
#
# COMPACT_ATOMS: atom_id res chain seq x y z
N MET A 1 -12.77 -16.76 -19.30
CA MET A 1 -12.13 -16.20 -18.08
C MET A 1 -10.81 -16.89 -17.84
N ALA A 2 -9.81 -16.12 -17.42
CA ALA A 2 -8.37 -16.38 -17.58
C ALA A 2 -7.86 -17.68 -16.93
N LYS A 3 -7.09 -18.43 -17.70
CA LYS A 3 -6.27 -19.56 -17.27
C LYS A 3 -4.88 -18.99 -16.96
N THR A 4 -4.41 -19.13 -15.74
CA THR A 4 -3.06 -18.72 -15.32
C THR A 4 -2.04 -19.48 -16.17
N ASP A 5 -1.48 -18.82 -17.18
CA ASP A 5 -0.23 -19.24 -17.79
C ASP A 5 0.90 -18.56 -17.03
N ARG A 6 1.59 -19.33 -16.19
CA ARG A 6 2.83 -18.93 -15.52
C ARG A 6 3.98 -19.88 -15.86
N ASN A 7 3.84 -20.63 -16.95
CA ASN A 7 4.81 -21.63 -17.36
C ASN A 7 5.13 -21.44 -18.84
N SER A 8 5.77 -20.32 -19.15
CA SER A 8 6.52 -20.18 -20.40
C SER A 8 7.76 -21.07 -20.28
N ALA A 9 7.56 -22.36 -20.57
CA ALA A 9 8.60 -23.36 -20.66
C ALA A 9 9.67 -22.89 -21.66
N GLY A 10 10.86 -22.55 -21.15
CA GLY A 10 12.06 -22.33 -21.97
C GLY A 10 12.94 -21.14 -21.58
N THR A 11 12.44 -20.17 -20.81
CA THR A 11 13.22 -18.95 -20.50
C THR A 11 12.89 -18.36 -19.12
N ASP A 12 12.68 -19.19 -18.10
CA ASP A 12 12.65 -18.66 -16.72
C ASP A 12 14.11 -18.35 -16.31
N PRO A 13 14.50 -17.07 -16.17
CA PRO A 13 15.85 -16.70 -15.76
C PRO A 13 16.23 -17.31 -14.39
N LEU A 14 15.25 -17.68 -13.56
CA LEU A 14 15.48 -18.35 -12.28
C LEU A 14 15.88 -19.82 -12.43
N GLU A 15 15.47 -20.50 -13.50
CA GLU A 15 15.78 -21.93 -13.68
C GLU A 15 17.28 -22.16 -13.85
N ALA A 16 17.99 -21.23 -14.50
CA ALA A 16 19.45 -21.29 -14.61
C ALA A 16 20.12 -21.21 -13.22
N TYR A 17 19.64 -20.33 -12.34
CA TYR A 17 20.14 -20.22 -10.97
C TYR A 17 19.80 -21.45 -10.13
N PHE A 18 18.59 -22.01 -10.28
CA PHE A 18 18.21 -23.24 -9.57
C PHE A 18 18.99 -24.45 -10.06
N SER A 19 19.29 -24.56 -11.37
CA SER A 19 20.16 -25.60 -11.91
C SER A 19 21.56 -25.51 -11.30
N ALA A 20 22.16 -24.32 -11.29
CA ALA A 20 23.48 -24.12 -10.71
C ALA A 20 23.52 -24.44 -9.19
N ALA A 21 22.44 -24.15 -8.46
CA ALA A 21 22.33 -24.48 -7.05
C ALA A 21 22.19 -26.00 -6.79
N ARG A 22 21.54 -26.75 -7.68
CA ARG A 22 21.44 -28.23 -7.57
C ARG A 22 22.78 -28.91 -7.80
N ASP A 23 23.61 -28.37 -8.71
CA ASP A 23 24.94 -28.90 -9.01
C ASP A 23 25.96 -28.65 -7.89
N GLN A 24 25.69 -27.70 -6.98
CA GLN A 24 26.52 -27.38 -5.83
C GLN A 24 25.73 -27.59 -4.53
N PRO A 25 25.46 -28.85 -4.14
CA PRO A 25 24.78 -29.12 -2.88
C PRO A 25 25.67 -28.67 -1.72
N ILE A 26 25.17 -27.72 -0.94
CA ILE A 26 25.77 -27.33 0.34
C ILE A 26 25.35 -28.40 1.35
N GLU A 27 26.30 -29.23 1.78
CA GLU A 27 26.03 -30.20 2.84
C GLU A 27 25.82 -29.46 4.16
N ALA A 28 24.61 -29.60 4.70
CA ALA A 28 24.27 -28.99 5.97
C ALA A 28 25.00 -29.70 7.12
N GLU A 29 25.46 -28.94 8.11
CA GLU A 29 26.10 -29.52 9.30
C GLU A 29 25.11 -30.45 10.04
N PRO A 30 25.55 -31.64 10.50
CA PRO A 30 24.69 -32.56 11.24
C PRO A 30 24.01 -31.95 12.47
N ASP A 31 24.69 -31.05 13.19
CA ASP A 31 24.10 -30.34 14.35
C ASP A 31 22.95 -29.43 13.93
N PHE A 32 23.08 -28.75 12.80
CA PHE A 32 22.02 -27.92 12.23
C PHE A 32 20.79 -28.75 11.84
N LEU A 33 21.00 -29.90 11.20
CA LEU A 33 19.91 -30.82 10.86
C LEU A 33 19.21 -31.37 12.12
N ALA A 34 19.97 -31.68 13.18
CA ALA A 34 19.41 -32.13 14.45
C ALA A 34 18.55 -31.04 15.12
N ARG A 35 18.99 -29.77 15.07
CA ARG A 35 18.21 -28.63 15.56
C ARG A 35 16.92 -28.42 14.76
N ILE A 36 16.98 -28.51 13.43
CA ILE A 36 15.78 -28.42 12.57
C ILE A 36 14.80 -29.54 12.92
N ALA A 37 15.28 -30.78 13.08
CA ALA A 37 14.42 -31.91 13.43
C ALA A 37 13.73 -31.69 14.79
N ALA A 38 14.48 -31.25 15.80
CA ALA A 38 13.94 -30.92 17.11
C ALA A 38 12.93 -29.76 17.07
N ASP A 39 13.19 -28.72 16.27
CA ASP A 39 12.27 -27.61 16.08
C ASP A 39 10.99 -28.05 15.35
N ALA A 40 11.11 -28.91 14.35
CA ALA A 40 9.98 -29.48 13.62
C ALA A 40 9.11 -30.37 14.53
N GLU A 41 9.71 -31.18 15.40
CA GLU A 41 9.00 -31.95 16.42
C GLU A 41 8.28 -31.03 17.41
N ALA A 42 8.96 -29.98 17.90
CA ALA A 42 8.35 -28.99 18.77
C ALA A 42 7.18 -28.26 18.09
N ALA A 43 7.30 -27.91 16.81
CA ALA A 43 6.25 -27.29 16.01
C ALA A 43 5.08 -28.24 15.71
N ALA A 44 5.34 -29.54 15.51
CA ALA A 44 4.31 -30.55 15.31
C ALA A 44 3.53 -30.84 16.59
N LEU A 45 4.20 -30.80 17.74
CA LEU A 45 3.59 -30.94 19.06
C LEU A 45 2.91 -29.64 19.55
N ALA A 46 3.31 -28.50 19.00
CA ALA A 46 2.64 -27.23 19.24
C ALA A 46 1.22 -27.29 18.66
N ARG A 47 0.24 -27.55 19.54
CA ARG A 47 -1.17 -27.44 19.19
C ARG A 47 -1.40 -26.06 18.60
N PRO A 48 -2.04 -25.94 17.40
CA PRO A 48 -2.33 -24.63 16.85
C PRO A 48 -3.16 -23.89 17.87
N ALA A 49 -2.56 -22.88 18.50
CA ALA A 49 -3.30 -21.92 19.29
C ALA A 49 -4.42 -21.40 18.38
N ARG A 50 -5.66 -21.39 18.89
CA ARG A 50 -6.82 -20.92 18.14
C ARG A 50 -6.50 -19.50 17.66
N ARG A 51 -6.05 -19.37 16.40
CA ARG A 51 -5.65 -18.06 15.88
C ARG A 51 -6.88 -17.18 15.95
N PRO A 52 -6.80 -16.01 16.62
CA PRO A 52 -7.90 -15.06 16.57
C PRO A 52 -8.19 -14.78 15.09
N LYS A 53 -9.49 -14.74 14.73
CA LYS A 53 -9.88 -14.44 13.36
C LYS A 53 -9.20 -13.13 12.96
N PRO A 54 -8.46 -13.09 11.83
CA PRO A 54 -7.79 -11.87 11.42
C PRO A 54 -8.86 -10.77 11.25
N GLY A 55 -8.64 -9.64 11.91
CA GLY A 55 -9.51 -8.47 11.77
C GLY A 55 -9.56 -7.99 10.31
N LEU A 56 -10.59 -7.23 9.96
CA LEU A 56 -10.81 -6.73 8.59
C LEU A 56 -9.56 -6.08 7.98
N LEU A 57 -8.83 -5.27 8.75
CA LEU A 57 -7.58 -4.63 8.32
C LEU A 57 -6.47 -5.62 7.98
N ARG A 58 -6.38 -6.72 8.73
CA ARG A 58 -5.39 -7.78 8.48
C ARG A 58 -5.76 -8.61 7.26
N GLN A 59 -7.05 -8.86 7.04
CA GLN A 59 -7.52 -9.49 5.81
C GLN A 59 -7.28 -8.58 4.59
N LEU A 60 -7.46 -7.27 4.73
CA LEU A 60 -7.18 -6.31 3.67
C LEU A 60 -5.67 -6.26 3.37
N GLY A 61 -4.82 -6.23 4.39
CA GLY A 61 -3.37 -6.33 4.24
C GLY A 61 -2.92 -7.65 3.60
N GLU A 62 -3.47 -8.79 4.02
CA GLU A 62 -3.19 -10.11 3.44
C GLU A 62 -3.71 -10.20 1.98
N ALA A 63 -4.83 -9.57 1.65
CA ALA A 63 -5.39 -9.53 0.29
C ALA A 63 -4.60 -8.62 -0.66
N ILE A 64 -4.00 -7.53 -0.15
CA ILE A 64 -3.22 -6.58 -0.96
C ILE A 64 -1.73 -7.00 -1.08
N GLY A 65 -1.26 -7.96 -0.28
CA GLY A 65 0.06 -8.59 -0.45
C GLY A 65 1.04 -8.41 0.71
N GLY A 66 0.56 -8.06 1.91
CA GLY A 66 1.36 -8.00 3.14
C GLY A 66 2.11 -6.69 3.34
N TRP A 67 3.28 -6.74 3.99
CA TRP A 67 4.13 -5.57 4.32
C TRP A 67 4.44 -4.61 3.15
N PRO A 68 4.61 -5.06 1.88
CA PRO A 68 4.80 -4.14 0.75
C PRO A 68 3.63 -3.17 0.54
N ALA A 69 2.40 -3.62 0.80
CA ALA A 69 1.21 -2.77 0.70
C ALA A 69 1.21 -1.66 1.75
N LEU A 70 1.67 -1.97 2.96
CA LEU A 70 1.84 -1.01 4.05
C LEU A 70 2.88 0.06 3.69
N THR A 71 4.02 -0.34 3.12
CA THR A 71 5.03 0.63 2.67
C THR A 71 4.50 1.53 1.55
N GLY A 72 3.69 1.00 0.63
CA GLY A 72 3.03 1.80 -0.41
C GLY A 72 2.06 2.83 0.16
N LEU A 73 1.24 2.45 1.14
CA LEU A 73 0.31 3.36 1.81
C LEU A 73 1.03 4.49 2.55
N VAL A 74 2.10 4.16 3.28
CA VAL A 74 2.92 5.15 4.00
C VAL A 74 3.56 6.13 3.01
N THR A 75 4.18 5.62 1.94
CA THR A 75 4.79 6.46 0.89
C THR A 75 3.75 7.33 0.19
N ALA A 76 2.56 6.80 -0.12
CA ALA A 76 1.47 7.58 -0.70
C ALA A 76 0.97 8.69 0.24
N GLY A 77 0.89 8.41 1.55
CA GLY A 77 0.57 9.41 2.56
C GLY A 77 1.62 10.51 2.67
N LEU A 78 2.91 10.14 2.69
CA LEU A 78 4.01 11.11 2.69
C LEU A 78 4.05 11.94 1.41
N ALA A 79 3.79 11.32 0.24
CA ALA A 79 3.71 12.02 -1.03
C ALA A 79 2.53 12.99 -1.06
N GLY A 80 1.35 12.59 -0.56
CA GLY A 80 0.20 13.48 -0.42
C GLY A 80 0.46 14.65 0.54
N LEU A 81 1.16 14.38 1.66
CA LEU A 81 1.56 15.44 2.59
C LEU A 81 2.57 16.40 1.97
N TRP A 82 3.57 15.88 1.25
CA TRP A 82 4.56 16.68 0.54
C TRP A 82 3.89 17.61 -0.48
N ILE A 83 3.01 17.05 -1.31
CA ILE A 83 2.25 17.81 -2.32
C ILE A 83 1.31 18.84 -1.66
N GLY A 84 0.71 18.52 -0.51
CA GLY A 84 -0.16 19.45 0.22
C GLY A 84 0.57 20.63 0.85
N PHE A 85 1.86 20.48 1.19
CA PHE A 85 2.64 21.52 1.86
C PHE A 85 2.99 22.69 0.93
N GLU A 86 3.07 22.46 -0.38
CA GLU A 86 3.18 23.51 -1.40
C GLU A 86 1.79 24.05 -1.74
N THR A 87 1.03 24.48 -0.73
CA THR A 87 -0.20 25.23 -0.99
C THR A 87 0.24 26.60 -1.56
N PRO A 88 0.02 26.91 -2.85
CA PRO A 88 0.25 28.27 -3.32
C PRO A 88 -0.61 29.23 -2.49
N ASP A 89 -0.04 30.34 -2.04
CA ASP A 89 -0.68 31.33 -1.14
C ASP A 89 -2.09 31.78 -1.61
N GLY A 90 -2.43 31.57 -2.89
CA GLY A 90 -3.75 31.85 -3.47
C GLY A 90 -4.88 30.84 -3.16
N LEU A 91 -4.61 29.68 -2.55
CA LEU A 91 -5.65 28.67 -2.23
C LEU A 91 -6.16 28.72 -0.79
N ALA A 92 -5.51 29.47 0.11
CA ALA A 92 -5.93 29.57 1.51
C ALA A 92 -7.30 30.24 1.66
N ALA A 93 -7.52 31.36 0.96
CA ALA A 93 -8.77 32.11 0.99
C ALA A 93 -10.01 31.29 0.52
N PRO A 94 -9.99 30.58 -0.63
CA PRO A 94 -11.16 29.81 -1.07
C PRO A 94 -11.46 28.59 -0.16
N ILE A 95 -10.45 27.99 0.47
CA ILE A 95 -10.64 26.90 1.43
C ILE A 95 -11.30 27.41 2.71
N GLU A 96 -10.89 28.58 3.19
CA GLU A 96 -11.47 29.22 4.38
C GLU A 96 -12.94 29.59 4.16
N VAL A 97 -13.28 30.15 2.99
CA VAL A 97 -14.66 30.44 2.58
C VAL A 97 -15.50 29.16 2.52
N PHE A 98 -14.97 28.08 1.94
CA PHE A 98 -15.67 26.79 1.87
C PHE A 98 -15.93 26.19 3.27
N TRP A 99 -14.98 26.30 4.19
CA TRP A 99 -15.07 25.68 5.51
C TRP A 99 -15.92 26.49 6.50
N THR A 100 -15.83 27.82 6.45
CA THR A 100 -16.47 28.72 7.41
C THR A 100 -17.78 29.32 6.89
N GLY A 101 -18.02 29.28 5.58
CA GLY A 101 -19.11 30.01 4.94
C GLY A 101 -18.96 31.53 5.02
N ALA A 102 -17.78 32.03 5.41
CA ALA A 102 -17.54 33.46 5.54
C ALA A 102 -17.40 34.11 4.16
N GLU A 103 -18.24 35.09 3.87
CA GLU A 103 -18.08 35.97 2.71
C GLU A 103 -16.90 36.92 2.98
N THR A 104 -15.72 36.51 2.55
CA THR A 104 -14.54 37.39 2.49
C THR A 104 -14.50 38.08 1.13
N GLU A 105 -13.90 39.27 1.02
CA GLU A 105 -13.73 39.97 -0.27
C GLU A 105 -13.00 39.08 -1.31
N ALA A 106 -12.16 38.16 -0.85
CA ALA A 106 -11.50 37.14 -1.68
C ALA A 106 -12.46 36.01 -2.12
N GLY A 107 -13.44 35.62 -1.30
CA GLY A 107 -14.50 34.69 -1.69
C GLY A 107 -15.48 35.31 -2.70
N ALA A 108 -15.79 36.60 -2.55
CA ALA A 108 -16.68 37.34 -3.46
C ALA A 108 -16.12 37.46 -4.89
N THR A 109 -14.80 37.62 -5.02
CA THR A 109 -14.13 37.66 -6.34
C THR A 109 -14.00 36.30 -7.01
N LEU A 110 -13.95 35.21 -6.22
CA LEU A 110 -13.70 33.85 -6.73
C LEU A 110 -15.01 33.08 -7.05
N PHE A 111 -16.07 33.36 -6.31
CA PHE A 111 -17.41 32.81 -6.58
C PHE A 111 -18.30 33.74 -7.39
N GLY A 112 -17.83 34.93 -7.77
CA GLY A 112 -18.48 35.80 -8.75
C GLY A 112 -19.46 36.79 -8.13
N SER A 113 -19.02 38.03 -7.98
CA SER A 113 -19.89 39.22 -7.96
C SER A 113 -20.61 39.45 -9.30
N ASP A 114 -20.32 38.64 -10.34
CA ASP A 114 -20.88 38.76 -11.68
C ASP A 114 -22.34 38.26 -11.80
N TYR A 115 -22.93 37.70 -10.75
CA TYR A 115 -24.34 37.30 -10.78
C TYR A 115 -25.29 38.49 -10.62
N ASP A 116 -24.86 39.56 -9.94
CA ASP A 116 -25.67 40.76 -9.72
C ASP A 116 -25.74 41.62 -11.00
N THR A 117 -24.66 41.65 -11.78
CA THR A 117 -24.62 42.31 -13.10
C THR A 117 -25.44 41.60 -14.17
N LEU A 118 -25.71 40.29 -14.02
CA LEU A 118 -26.55 39.52 -14.95
C LEU A 118 -28.06 39.57 -14.62
N LEU A 119 -28.43 39.99 -13.41
CA LEU A 119 -29.83 40.12 -12.98
C LEU A 119 -30.31 41.58 -12.87
N GLY A 120 -29.40 42.55 -13.04
CA GLY A 120 -29.67 43.99 -12.91
C GLY A 120 -30.06 44.73 -14.20
N GLU A 121 -30.08 44.10 -15.37
CA GLU A 121 -30.58 44.72 -16.60
C GLU A 121 -32.00 44.22 -16.95
N SER A 122 -33.02 44.98 -16.52
CA SER A 122 -34.36 45.00 -17.13
C SER A 122 -34.98 46.39 -17.04
#